data_AF-A0A3E2VLF3-F1
#
_entry.id   AF-A0A3E2VLF3-F1
#
_cell.length_a   1.000
_cell.length_b   1.000
_cell.length_c   1.000
_cell.angle_alpha   90.00
_cell.angle_beta   90.00
_cell.angle_gamma   90.00
#
_symmetry.space_group_name_H-M   'P 1'
#
loop_
_entity.id
_entity.type
_entity.pdbx_description
1 polymer ?
#
loop_
_entity_poly.entity_id
_entity_poly.type
_entity_poly.pdbx_seq_one_letter_code
_entity_poly.pdbx_strand_id
1 'polypeptide(L)'
;MNMNSIRWMAAIVDRGKGNKAASIFHEHHLEILLAVRGHGTASSAIMDCLGLDEPEKDLVLGIATGTDAHQAMEALKHKMEFDKPGHGIAFSIPLSGISIAASNFLKDWDTSQTQITACAKEDTSMPDSKHYELIATVINTDLSTPVMEAARKAGCHGGTLVKAREIGTDEGKKLFGLTLSQEKAILLILTPVSGKQPILKAICETVLQETGEHAVAFSMPVDEVQGISG
;
A
#
# COMPACT_ATOMS: atom_id res chain seq x y z
N MET A 1 13.85 12.25 -14.05
CA MET A 1 13.26 12.14 -12.70
C MET A 1 13.60 13.40 -11.94
N ASN A 2 12.61 14.05 -11.31
CA ASN A 2 12.89 15.19 -10.46
C ASN A 2 13.58 14.68 -9.18
N MET A 3 14.89 14.92 -9.07
CA MET A 3 15.75 14.35 -8.02
C MET A 3 15.42 14.89 -6.62
N ASN A 4 14.63 15.96 -6.55
CA ASN A 4 14.14 16.61 -5.34
C ASN A 4 12.67 16.24 -5.02
N SER A 5 12.21 15.03 -5.36
CA SER A 5 10.87 14.58 -4.94
C SER A 5 10.98 13.66 -3.73
N ILE A 6 10.10 13.88 -2.74
CA ILE A 6 10.01 13.04 -1.54
C ILE A 6 9.06 11.90 -1.84
N ARG A 7 9.40 10.71 -1.39
CA ARG A 7 8.60 9.50 -1.58
C ARG A 7 8.18 8.93 -0.25
N TRP A 8 6.93 8.52 -0.19
CA TRP A 8 6.47 7.54 0.80
C TRP A 8 6.67 6.15 0.21
N MET A 9 7.38 5.30 0.93
CA MET A 9 7.75 3.97 0.47
C MET A 9 7.19 2.92 1.42
N ALA A 10 6.75 1.81 0.84
CA ALA A 10 6.25 0.66 1.57
C ALA A 10 6.93 -0.62 1.10
N ALA A 11 7.24 -1.51 2.03
CA ALA A 11 7.63 -2.89 1.75
C ALA A 11 6.66 -3.85 2.47
N ILE A 12 6.05 -4.75 1.72
CA ILE A 12 5.17 -5.83 2.19
C ILE A 12 5.95 -7.13 2.09
N VAL A 13 6.24 -7.75 3.23
CA VAL A 13 7.02 -8.99 3.31
C VAL A 13 6.33 -10.01 4.19
N ASP A 14 6.72 -11.28 4.09
CA ASP A 14 6.24 -12.30 5.03
C ASP A 14 6.56 -11.90 6.47
N ARG A 15 5.66 -12.29 7.39
CA ARG A 15 5.84 -12.09 8.82
C ARG A 15 7.24 -12.52 9.28
N GLY A 16 7.89 -11.65 10.06
CA GLY A 16 9.24 -11.89 10.60
C GLY A 16 10.36 -11.39 9.69
N LYS A 17 10.08 -11.12 8.40
CA LYS A 17 11.04 -10.48 7.48
C LYS A 17 11.00 -8.94 7.56
N GLY A 18 10.03 -8.36 8.29
CA GLY A 18 9.88 -6.91 8.43
C GLY A 18 11.14 -6.21 8.96
N ASN A 19 11.82 -6.80 9.95
CA ASN A 19 13.06 -6.23 10.49
C ASN A 19 14.19 -6.19 9.45
N LYS A 20 14.27 -7.18 8.56
CA LYS A 20 15.26 -7.17 7.47
C LYS A 20 14.97 -6.08 6.44
N ALA A 21 13.69 -5.89 6.08
CA ALA A 21 13.28 -4.79 5.20
C ALA A 21 13.56 -3.42 5.85
N ALA A 22 13.28 -3.29 7.15
CA ALA A 22 13.61 -2.10 7.94
C ALA A 22 15.12 -1.81 7.99
N SER A 23 15.96 -2.84 8.17
CA SER A 23 17.42 -2.66 8.10
C SER A 23 17.87 -2.12 6.74
N ILE A 24 17.31 -2.63 5.65
CA ILE A 24 17.61 -2.12 4.29
C ILE A 24 17.15 -0.66 4.15
N PHE A 25 15.96 -0.31 4.66
CA PHE A 25 15.50 1.07 4.68
C PHE A 25 16.50 1.98 5.40
N HIS A 26 16.94 1.58 6.60
CA HIS A 26 17.89 2.35 7.38
C HIS A 26 19.26 2.50 6.70
N GLU A 27 19.79 1.44 6.08
CA GLU A 27 21.04 1.45 5.32
C GLU A 27 21.01 2.42 4.14
N HIS A 28 19.82 2.69 3.60
CA HIS A 28 19.58 3.60 2.47
C HIS A 28 18.87 4.88 2.89
N HIS A 29 19.03 5.32 4.14
CA HIS A 29 18.58 6.63 4.64
C HIS A 29 17.05 6.87 4.61
N LEU A 30 16.25 5.80 4.53
CA LEU A 30 14.81 5.91 4.75
C LEU A 30 14.54 6.07 6.24
N GLU A 31 13.75 7.08 6.58
CA GLU A 31 13.18 7.17 7.91
C GLU A 31 11.98 6.23 7.98
N ILE A 32 12.05 5.26 8.88
CA ILE A 32 10.95 4.31 9.11
C ILE A 32 9.90 5.02 9.96
N LEU A 33 8.72 5.22 9.38
CA LEU A 33 7.59 5.82 10.08
C LEU A 33 6.88 4.80 10.97
N LEU A 34 6.65 3.61 10.43
CA LEU A 34 5.84 2.60 11.09
C LEU A 34 6.06 1.21 10.48
N ALA A 35 5.90 0.17 11.28
CA ALA A 35 5.68 -1.18 10.79
C ALA A 35 4.31 -1.67 11.31
N VAL A 36 3.46 -2.17 10.40
CA VAL A 36 2.13 -2.68 10.73
C VAL A 36 1.96 -4.12 10.27
N ARG A 37 1.03 -4.85 10.91
CA ARG A 37 0.66 -6.20 10.49
C ARG A 37 -0.36 -6.14 9.37
N GLY A 38 -0.18 -6.99 8.37
CA GLY A 38 -1.13 -7.22 7.30
C GLY A 38 -1.38 -8.71 7.09
N HIS A 39 -2.37 -9.03 6.27
CA HIS A 39 -2.66 -10.40 5.84
C HIS A 39 -2.68 -10.41 4.30
N GLY A 40 -1.90 -11.30 3.69
CA GLY A 40 -1.86 -11.43 2.24
C GLY A 40 -3.08 -12.20 1.74
N THR A 41 -3.62 -11.83 0.60
CA THR A 41 -4.79 -12.51 0.05
C THR A 41 -4.46 -13.41 -1.15
N ALA A 42 -3.28 -13.33 -1.77
CA ALA A 42 -3.00 -13.98 -3.07
C ALA A 42 -3.20 -15.52 -3.12
N SER A 43 -3.02 -16.24 -2.01
CA SER A 43 -3.13 -17.71 -1.97
C SER A 43 -4.46 -18.24 -1.40
N SER A 44 -5.45 -17.39 -1.12
CA SER A 44 -6.60 -17.74 -0.26
C SER A 44 -7.32 -19.03 -0.70
N ALA A 45 -7.54 -19.26 -2.00
CA ALA A 45 -8.25 -20.44 -2.48
C ALA A 45 -7.56 -21.79 -2.12
N ILE A 46 -6.22 -21.81 -2.08
CA ILE A 46 -5.47 -23.00 -1.65
C ILE A 46 -5.46 -23.09 -0.11
N MET A 47 -5.38 -21.96 0.58
CA MET A 47 -5.40 -21.90 2.05
C MET A 47 -6.74 -22.40 2.61
N ASP A 48 -7.85 -21.96 2.03
CA ASP A 48 -9.21 -22.37 2.40
C ASP A 48 -9.42 -23.89 2.20
N CYS A 49 -8.87 -24.44 1.10
CA CYS A 49 -8.93 -25.87 0.82
C CYS A 49 -8.13 -26.71 1.83
N LEU A 50 -7.01 -26.19 2.32
CA LEU A 50 -6.11 -26.86 3.26
C LEU A 50 -6.41 -26.55 4.73
N GLY A 51 -7.36 -25.65 5.01
CA GLY A 51 -7.68 -25.18 6.37
C GLY A 51 -6.54 -24.39 7.01
N LEU A 52 -5.75 -23.67 6.21
CA LEU A 52 -4.62 -22.87 6.67
C LEU A 52 -5.02 -21.40 6.83
N ASP A 53 -4.43 -20.72 7.83
CA ASP A 53 -4.66 -19.29 8.08
C ASP A 53 -4.06 -18.40 6.99
N GLU A 54 -4.69 -17.26 6.70
CA GLU A 54 -4.17 -16.27 5.75
C GLU A 54 -2.69 -15.93 6.02
N PRO A 55 -1.84 -15.81 4.99
CA PRO A 55 -0.43 -15.54 5.19
C PRO A 55 -0.21 -14.17 5.85
N GLU A 56 0.29 -14.17 7.10
CA GLU A 56 0.65 -12.94 7.80
C GLU A 56 1.79 -12.19 7.09
N LYS A 57 1.68 -10.86 7.05
CA LYS A 57 2.63 -9.95 6.43
C LYS A 57 3.08 -8.86 7.41
N ASP A 58 4.30 -8.39 7.23
CA ASP A 58 4.79 -7.13 7.79
C ASP A 58 4.77 -6.08 6.68
N LEU A 59 4.10 -4.95 6.93
CA LEU A 59 4.11 -3.76 6.08
C LEU A 59 4.98 -2.70 6.75
N VAL A 60 6.18 -2.47 6.20
CA VAL A 60 7.15 -1.48 6.67
C VAL A 60 7.02 -0.21 5.84
N LEU A 61 6.80 0.91 6.51
CA LEU A 61 6.51 2.21 5.90
C LEU A 61 7.61 3.21 6.23
N GLY A 62 8.06 3.96 5.23
CA GLY A 62 9.06 4.99 5.42
C GLY A 62 8.93 6.16 4.47
N ILE A 63 9.74 7.18 4.70
CA ILE A 63 9.91 8.32 3.79
C ILE A 63 11.38 8.46 3.41
N ALA A 64 11.61 8.90 2.17
CA ALA A 64 12.95 9.12 1.65
C ALA A 64 12.97 10.20 0.57
N THR A 65 14.17 10.68 0.27
CA THR A 65 14.41 11.39 -0.98
C THR A 65 14.21 10.46 -2.17
N GLY A 66 14.02 11.04 -3.35
CA GLY A 66 13.80 10.25 -4.54
C GLY A 66 14.95 9.30 -4.87
N THR A 67 16.19 9.75 -4.63
CA THR A 67 17.42 8.97 -4.85
C THR A 67 17.50 7.81 -3.87
N ASP A 68 17.27 8.06 -2.58
CA ASP A 68 17.35 7.05 -1.52
C ASP A 68 16.28 5.97 -1.68
N ALA A 69 15.06 6.36 -2.04
CA ALA A 69 13.97 5.42 -2.33
C ALA A 69 14.33 4.47 -3.47
N HIS A 70 14.93 4.98 -4.55
CA HIS A 70 15.36 4.16 -5.68
C HIS A 70 16.50 3.20 -5.29
N GLN A 71 17.47 3.67 -4.50
CA GLN A 71 18.54 2.80 -3.99
C GLN A 71 18.00 1.70 -3.07
N ALA A 72 17.03 2.03 -2.21
CA ALA A 72 16.36 1.06 -1.35
C ALA A 72 15.57 0.02 -2.15
N MET A 73 14.92 0.42 -3.25
CA MET A 73 14.23 -0.51 -4.16
C MET A 73 15.19 -1.54 -4.79
N GLU A 74 16.31 -1.09 -5.35
CA GLU A 74 17.32 -2.00 -5.90
C GLU A 74 17.95 -2.88 -4.81
N ALA A 75 18.15 -2.35 -3.60
CA ALA A 75 18.63 -3.13 -2.48
C ALA A 75 17.63 -4.21 -2.03
N LEU A 76 16.33 -3.91 -1.97
CA LEU A 76 15.30 -4.90 -1.67
C LEU A 76 15.24 -6.01 -2.73
N LYS A 77 15.30 -5.62 -4.01
CA LYS A 77 15.39 -6.55 -5.15
C LYS A 77 16.52 -7.55 -4.98
N HIS A 78 17.73 -7.11 -4.66
CA HIS A 78 18.88 -8.02 -4.53
C HIS A 78 19.00 -8.71 -3.17
N LYS A 79 18.80 -7.99 -2.05
CA LYS A 79 19.03 -8.53 -0.69
C LYS A 79 17.84 -9.33 -0.15
N MET A 80 16.64 -9.08 -0.68
CA MET A 80 15.41 -9.80 -0.32
C MET A 80 14.78 -10.56 -1.49
N GLU A 81 15.42 -10.57 -2.66
CA GLU A 81 15.00 -11.34 -3.84
C GLU A 81 13.59 -10.95 -4.33
N PHE A 82 13.23 -9.67 -4.27
CA PHE A 82 11.94 -9.18 -4.77
C PHE A 82 11.78 -9.32 -6.29
N ASP A 83 12.83 -9.71 -7.01
CA ASP A 83 12.71 -10.14 -8.40
C ASP A 83 12.07 -11.53 -8.55
N LYS A 84 11.95 -12.30 -7.46
CA LYS A 84 11.35 -13.64 -7.43
C LYS A 84 9.91 -13.61 -6.89
N PRO A 85 8.99 -14.41 -7.46
CA PRO A 85 7.62 -14.53 -6.96
C PRO A 85 7.60 -14.89 -5.46
N GLY A 86 6.71 -14.25 -4.70
CA GLY A 86 6.44 -14.60 -3.29
C GLY A 86 7.45 -14.11 -2.27
N HIS A 87 8.47 -13.33 -2.64
CA HIS A 87 9.50 -12.86 -1.70
C HIS A 87 9.19 -11.52 -1.03
N GLY A 88 8.20 -10.79 -1.55
CA GLY A 88 7.71 -9.52 -1.03
C GLY A 88 7.33 -8.59 -2.16
N ILE A 89 6.76 -7.44 -1.81
CA ILE A 89 6.43 -6.34 -2.73
C ILE A 89 6.97 -5.06 -2.12
N ALA A 90 7.54 -4.18 -2.92
CA ALA A 90 7.78 -2.80 -2.51
C ALA A 90 7.26 -1.83 -3.56
N PHE A 91 6.78 -0.69 -3.09
CA PHE A 91 6.30 0.38 -3.96
C PHE A 91 6.59 1.75 -3.33
N SER A 92 6.71 2.77 -4.17
CA SER A 92 6.83 4.16 -3.75
C SER A 92 5.73 5.03 -4.33
N ILE A 93 5.37 6.06 -3.58
CA ILE A 93 4.34 7.03 -3.94
C ILE A 93 4.94 8.43 -3.75
N PRO A 94 4.87 9.31 -4.77
CA PRO A 94 5.37 10.67 -4.65
C PRO A 94 4.51 11.48 -3.67
N LEU A 95 5.16 12.25 -2.80
CA LEU A 95 4.50 13.16 -1.86
C LEU A 95 4.49 14.59 -2.41
N SER A 96 3.35 15.27 -2.30
CA SER A 96 3.21 16.69 -2.68
C SER A 96 3.69 17.67 -1.61
N GLY A 97 3.94 17.20 -0.40
CA GLY A 97 4.43 18.00 0.71
C GLY A 97 4.60 17.17 1.98
N ILE A 98 5.47 17.66 2.87
CA ILE A 98 5.70 17.07 4.20
C ILE A 98 5.80 18.18 5.25
N SER A 99 5.63 17.83 6.51
CA SER A 99 5.82 18.78 7.61
C SER A 99 7.31 19.04 7.87
N ILE A 100 7.63 20.14 8.56
CA ILE A 100 8.99 20.43 9.02
C ILE A 100 9.54 19.32 9.92
N ALA A 101 8.67 18.73 10.76
CA ALA A 101 9.06 17.60 11.60
C ALA A 101 9.49 16.39 10.75
N ALA A 102 8.79 16.12 9.64
CA ALA A 102 9.15 15.05 8.72
C ALA A 102 10.40 15.38 7.89
N SER A 103 10.61 16.64 7.51
CA SER A 103 11.78 17.02 6.71
C SER A 103 13.08 16.90 7.49
N ASN A 104 13.04 17.05 8.82
CA ASN A 104 14.21 16.86 9.68
C ASN A 104 14.77 15.43 9.62
N PHE A 105 13.97 14.44 9.20
CA PHE A 105 14.43 13.07 9.01
C PHE A 105 15.16 12.86 7.67
N LEU A 106 14.91 13.73 6.69
CA LEU A 106 15.55 13.68 5.37
C LEU A 106 16.84 14.51 5.41
N LYS A 107 17.93 13.88 5.85
CA LYS A 107 19.27 14.46 5.72
C LYS A 107 19.50 14.74 4.24
N ASP A 108 19.82 15.99 3.89
CA ASP A 108 20.05 16.48 2.52
C ASP A 108 18.82 17.00 1.75
N TRP A 109 17.64 17.13 2.37
CA TRP A 109 16.56 17.95 1.79
C TRP A 109 16.95 19.43 1.87
N ASP A 110 17.60 19.92 0.81
CA ASP A 110 18.16 21.27 0.71
C ASP A 110 17.10 22.33 1.06
N THR A 111 17.36 23.06 2.16
CA THR A 111 16.48 24.05 2.78
C THR A 111 16.35 25.34 1.95
N SER A 112 16.76 25.33 0.68
CA SER A 112 16.83 26.51 -0.18
C SER A 112 15.64 26.73 -1.13
N GLN A 113 14.58 25.93 -1.08
CA GLN A 113 13.33 26.21 -1.83
C GLN A 113 12.10 26.35 -0.92
N THR A 114 12.09 27.44 -0.14
CA THR A 114 10.83 28.01 0.35
C THR A 114 10.24 28.89 -0.76
N GLN A 115 9.59 28.26 -1.74
CA GLN A 115 8.65 28.97 -2.61
C GLN A 115 7.59 27.98 -3.12
N ILE A 116 6.46 27.94 -2.41
CA ILE A 116 5.20 27.45 -2.94
C ILE A 116 4.91 28.27 -4.19
N THR A 117 5.22 27.72 -5.37
CA THR A 117 4.79 28.31 -6.63
C THR A 117 4.57 27.23 -7.68
N ALA A 118 3.32 27.18 -8.12
CA ALA A 118 2.81 26.61 -9.37
C ALA A 118 2.90 25.09 -9.58
N CYS A 119 1.71 24.50 -9.68
CA CYS A 119 1.45 23.20 -10.29
C CYS A 119 2.03 23.16 -11.71
N ALA A 120 3.19 22.52 -11.89
CA ALA A 120 3.70 22.18 -13.20
C ALA A 120 3.16 20.80 -13.59
N LYS A 121 2.23 20.77 -14.54
CA LYS A 121 2.01 19.57 -15.36
C LYS A 121 3.23 19.43 -16.24
N GLU A 122 3.97 18.34 -16.13
CA GLU A 122 4.95 17.97 -17.15
C GLU A 122 5.08 16.45 -17.26
N ASP A 123 4.66 15.97 -18.43
CA ASP A 123 5.00 14.67 -18.99
C ASP A 123 6.52 14.50 -19.00
N THR A 124 7.00 13.43 -18.39
CA THR A 124 8.37 12.95 -18.64
C THR A 124 8.31 11.48 -18.97
N SER A 125 8.37 11.17 -20.26
CA SER A 125 8.55 9.82 -20.78
C SER A 125 9.91 9.26 -20.32
N MET A 126 9.87 8.19 -19.54
CA MET A 126 10.96 7.22 -19.33
C MET A 126 10.44 5.86 -19.84
N PRO A 127 11.32 4.99 -20.34
CA PRO A 127 10.95 3.86 -21.20
C PRO A 127 10.17 2.80 -20.41
N ASP A 128 8.97 2.45 -20.89
CA ASP A 128 8.24 1.21 -20.60
C ASP A 128 8.11 0.75 -19.13
N SER A 129 8.15 1.66 -18.15
CA SER A 129 7.72 1.32 -16.80
C SER A 129 6.20 1.22 -16.80
N LYS A 130 5.66 0.00 -16.74
CA LYS A 130 4.23 -0.23 -16.47
C LYS A 130 3.85 0.64 -15.28
N HIS A 131 3.05 1.69 -15.50
CA HIS A 131 2.60 2.54 -14.41
C HIS A 131 1.68 1.70 -13.51
N TYR A 132 1.89 1.77 -12.21
CA TYR A 132 1.07 1.07 -11.22
C TYR A 132 0.22 2.05 -10.41
N GLU A 133 -0.86 1.54 -9.85
CA GLU A 133 -1.75 2.23 -8.93
C GLU A 133 -1.94 1.36 -7.70
N LEU A 134 -1.86 1.99 -6.54
CA LEU A 134 -2.28 1.36 -5.28
C LEU A 134 -3.74 1.72 -5.04
N ILE A 135 -4.63 0.74 -5.16
CA ILE A 135 -6.02 0.87 -4.73
C ILE A 135 -6.08 0.57 -3.23
N ALA A 136 -6.64 1.50 -2.47
CA ALA A 136 -6.99 1.31 -1.06
C ALA A 136 -8.50 1.34 -0.92
N THR A 137 -9.07 0.34 -0.26
CA THR A 137 -10.51 0.26 0.02
C THR A 137 -10.75 0.02 1.50
N VAL A 138 -11.58 0.84 2.12
CA VAL A 138 -12.04 0.62 3.49
C VAL A 138 -13.24 -0.31 3.46
N ILE A 139 -13.14 -1.46 4.12
CA ILE A 139 -14.19 -2.49 4.17
C ILE A 139 -14.42 -2.95 5.61
N ASN A 140 -15.57 -3.55 5.87
CA ASN A 140 -15.72 -4.41 7.04
C ASN A 140 -14.90 -5.68 6.82
N THR A 141 -14.32 -6.24 7.89
CA THR A 141 -13.39 -7.38 7.78
C THR A 141 -14.07 -8.64 7.20
N ASP A 142 -15.37 -8.83 7.45
CA ASP A 142 -16.21 -9.91 6.92
C ASP A 142 -16.43 -9.83 5.40
N LEU A 143 -16.27 -8.64 4.80
CA LEU A 143 -16.37 -8.44 3.34
C LEU A 143 -15.06 -8.70 2.60
N SER A 144 -13.97 -9.03 3.30
CA SER A 144 -12.65 -9.27 2.69
C SER A 144 -12.70 -10.33 1.58
N THR A 145 -13.33 -11.47 1.82
CA THR A 145 -13.46 -12.55 0.83
C THR A 145 -14.26 -12.15 -0.41
N PRO A 146 -15.54 -11.74 -0.32
CA PRO A 146 -16.34 -11.41 -1.52
C PRO A 146 -15.74 -10.25 -2.33
N VAL A 147 -15.22 -9.21 -1.65
CA VAL A 147 -14.58 -8.07 -2.33
C VAL A 147 -13.30 -8.49 -3.05
N MET A 148 -12.48 -9.34 -2.42
CA MET A 148 -11.25 -9.83 -3.05
C MET A 148 -11.55 -10.76 -4.23
N GLU A 149 -12.57 -11.62 -4.14
CA GLU A 149 -12.98 -12.44 -5.28
C GLU A 149 -13.43 -11.61 -6.47
N ALA A 150 -14.23 -10.56 -6.24
CA ALA A 150 -14.67 -9.65 -7.29
C ALA A 150 -13.49 -8.91 -7.94
N ALA A 151 -12.55 -8.42 -7.12
CA ALA A 151 -11.35 -7.76 -7.61
C ALA A 151 -10.44 -8.72 -8.42
N ARG A 152 -10.31 -10.00 -8.00
CA ARG A 152 -9.57 -11.02 -8.79
C ARG A 152 -10.24 -11.31 -10.12
N LYS A 153 -11.57 -11.43 -10.15
CA LYS A 153 -12.34 -11.58 -11.41
C LYS A 153 -12.15 -10.39 -12.34
N ALA A 154 -11.90 -9.20 -11.79
CA ALA A 154 -11.56 -7.99 -12.54
C ALA A 154 -10.07 -7.91 -12.95
N GLY A 155 -9.24 -8.91 -12.62
CA GLY A 155 -7.87 -9.06 -13.13
C GLY A 155 -6.74 -8.73 -12.15
N CYS A 156 -7.00 -8.55 -10.85
CA CYS A 156 -5.91 -8.43 -9.88
C CYS A 156 -5.41 -9.81 -9.40
N HIS A 157 -4.13 -9.88 -9.02
CA HIS A 157 -3.52 -11.12 -8.52
C HIS A 157 -3.79 -11.37 -7.03
N GLY A 158 -4.03 -10.31 -6.27
CA GLY A 158 -4.22 -10.36 -4.83
C GLY A 158 -4.09 -8.97 -4.21
N GLY A 159 -4.02 -8.94 -2.89
CA GLY A 159 -3.88 -7.73 -2.10
C GLY A 159 -3.33 -8.03 -0.71
N THR A 160 -3.22 -6.98 0.08
CA THR A 160 -2.85 -7.03 1.50
C THR A 160 -3.93 -6.36 2.33
N LEU A 161 -4.46 -7.06 3.31
CA LEU A 161 -5.49 -6.59 4.23
C LEU A 161 -4.82 -6.07 5.52
N VAL A 162 -4.99 -4.79 5.81
CA VAL A 162 -4.55 -4.18 7.07
C VAL A 162 -5.76 -4.03 7.98
N LYS A 163 -5.85 -4.86 9.02
CA LYS A 163 -6.93 -4.78 10.01
C LYS A 163 -6.84 -3.47 10.77
N ALA A 164 -7.98 -2.81 10.95
CA ALA A 164 -8.11 -1.48 11.51
C ALA A 164 -9.40 -1.36 12.31
N ARG A 165 -9.66 -0.16 12.83
CA ARG A 165 -10.88 0.14 13.57
C ARG A 165 -11.41 1.50 13.13
N GLU A 166 -12.71 1.58 12.95
CA GLU A 166 -13.39 2.85 12.73
C GLU A 166 -13.42 3.69 14.02
N ILE A 167 -13.10 4.97 13.90
CA ILE A 167 -13.21 5.94 14.99
C ILE A 167 -14.42 6.83 14.71
N GLY A 168 -15.46 6.72 15.52
CA GLY A 168 -16.68 7.52 15.42
C GLY A 168 -17.27 7.85 16.78
N THR A 169 -18.01 8.96 16.86
CA THR A 169 -18.84 9.34 18.01
C THR A 169 -20.09 8.48 18.01
N ASP A 170 -20.11 7.50 18.91
CA ASP A 170 -21.09 6.43 19.00
C ASP A 170 -22.48 6.93 19.44
N GLU A 171 -23.35 7.26 18.46
CA GLU A 171 -24.82 7.26 18.66
C GLU A 171 -25.49 6.02 18.07
N GLY A 172 -24.78 5.22 17.27
CA GLY A 172 -25.41 4.25 16.37
C GLY A 172 -25.59 2.82 16.88
N LYS A 173 -24.66 2.24 17.65
CA LYS A 173 -24.72 0.78 17.98
C LYS A 173 -24.11 0.45 19.33
N LYS A 174 -24.76 0.91 20.41
CA LYS A 174 -24.52 0.40 21.76
C LYS A 174 -25.28 -0.91 21.97
N LEU A 175 -24.56 -2.01 22.19
CA LEU A 175 -25.13 -3.26 22.73
C LEU A 175 -24.76 -3.32 24.20
N PHE A 176 -25.76 -3.36 25.10
CA PHE A 176 -25.55 -3.43 26.55
C PHE A 176 -24.67 -2.32 27.14
N GLY A 177 -24.71 -1.10 26.58
CA GLY A 177 -23.90 0.02 27.06
C GLY A 177 -22.42 -0.04 26.68
N LEU A 178 -22.01 -1.03 25.89
CA LEU A 178 -20.67 -1.13 25.30
C LEU A 178 -20.70 -0.58 23.87
N THR A 179 -19.70 0.23 23.54
CA THR A 179 -19.40 0.66 22.17
C THR A 179 -19.00 -0.57 21.35
N LEU A 180 -19.85 -1.03 20.43
CA LEU A 180 -19.49 -2.11 19.52
C LEU A 180 -18.49 -1.56 18.48
N SER A 181 -17.20 -1.82 18.71
CA SER A 181 -16.16 -1.53 17.72
C SER A 181 -16.37 -2.41 16.48
N GLN A 182 -16.77 -1.83 15.35
CA GLN A 182 -16.77 -2.56 14.08
C GLN A 182 -15.32 -2.74 13.61
N GLU A 183 -14.90 -3.99 13.43
CA GLU A 183 -13.60 -4.33 12.86
C GLU A 183 -13.59 -3.98 11.37
N LYS A 184 -12.88 -2.91 11.04
CA LYS A 184 -12.65 -2.50 9.65
C LYS A 184 -11.34 -3.06 9.16
N ALA A 185 -11.13 -2.99 7.87
CA ALA A 185 -9.83 -3.19 7.28
C ALA A 185 -9.61 -2.26 6.09
N ILE A 186 -8.35 -2.00 5.79
CA ILE A 186 -7.94 -1.38 4.54
C ILE A 186 -7.40 -2.51 3.64
N LEU A 187 -8.09 -2.77 2.53
CA LEU A 187 -7.62 -3.67 1.48
C LEU A 187 -6.75 -2.88 0.51
N LEU A 188 -5.48 -3.27 0.39
CA LEU A 188 -4.48 -2.70 -0.50
C LEU A 188 -4.26 -3.61 -1.71
N ILE A 189 -4.50 -3.11 -2.92
CA ILE A 189 -4.28 -3.84 -4.17
C ILE A 189 -3.34 -3.00 -5.05
N LEU A 190 -2.19 -3.57 -5.39
CA LEU A 190 -1.26 -2.96 -6.33
C LEU A 190 -1.51 -3.54 -7.72
N THR A 191 -1.79 -2.68 -8.71
CA THR A 191 -2.22 -3.11 -10.04
C THR A 191 -1.66 -2.19 -11.13
N PRO A 192 -1.41 -2.67 -12.36
CA PRO A 192 -1.13 -1.78 -13.49
C PRO A 192 -2.27 -0.78 -13.68
N VAL A 193 -1.96 0.43 -14.18
CA VAL A 193 -2.94 1.50 -14.43
C VAL A 193 -4.14 1.02 -15.26
N SER A 194 -3.93 0.12 -16.22
CA SER A 194 -5.00 -0.48 -17.04
C SER A 194 -6.01 -1.30 -16.21
N GLY A 195 -5.57 -1.91 -15.11
CA GLY A 195 -6.43 -2.68 -14.20
C GLY A 195 -7.21 -1.82 -13.20
N LYS A 196 -6.81 -0.56 -12.98
CA LYS A 196 -7.40 0.32 -11.95
C LYS A 196 -8.93 0.42 -12.05
N GLN A 197 -9.44 0.82 -13.21
CA GLN A 197 -10.87 1.10 -13.40
C GLN A 197 -11.74 -0.16 -13.27
N PRO A 198 -11.42 -1.29 -13.93
CA PRO A 198 -12.15 -2.55 -13.73
C PRO A 198 -12.19 -2.99 -12.27
N ILE A 199 -11.06 -2.94 -11.55
CA ILE A 199 -10.97 -3.39 -10.16
C ILE A 199 -11.80 -2.48 -9.24
N LEU A 200 -11.66 -1.15 -9.35
CA LEU A 200 -12.46 -0.21 -8.55
C LEU A 200 -13.96 -0.42 -8.76
N LYS A 201 -14.39 -0.59 -10.02
CA LYS A 201 -15.80 -0.84 -10.34
C LYS A 201 -16.31 -2.12 -9.68
N ALA A 202 -15.58 -3.23 -9.81
CA ALA A 202 -15.96 -4.51 -9.23
C ALA A 202 -16.06 -4.45 -7.69
N ILE A 203 -15.11 -3.75 -7.04
CA ILE A 203 -15.14 -3.53 -5.59
C ILE A 203 -16.39 -2.72 -5.20
N CYS A 204 -16.64 -1.59 -5.85
CA CYS A 204 -17.78 -0.72 -5.54
C CYS A 204 -19.13 -1.42 -5.74
N GLU A 205 -19.29 -2.17 -6.83
CA GLU A 205 -20.50 -2.94 -7.11
C GLU A 205 -20.73 -4.05 -6.06
N THR A 206 -19.66 -4.76 -5.68
CA THR A 206 -19.74 -5.83 -4.67
C THR A 206 -20.10 -5.28 -3.31
N VAL A 207 -19.45 -4.19 -2.87
CA VAL A 207 -19.79 -3.57 -1.57
C VAL A 207 -21.25 -3.09 -1.57
N LEU A 208 -21.70 -2.42 -2.64
CA LEU A 208 -23.09 -1.99 -2.76
C LEU A 208 -24.09 -3.15 -2.70
N GLN A 209 -23.75 -4.27 -3.33
CA GLN A 209 -24.59 -5.48 -3.29
C GLN A 209 -24.64 -6.12 -1.91
N GLU A 210 -23.49 -6.24 -1.22
CA GLU A 210 -23.39 -6.93 0.07
C GLU A 210 -23.92 -6.09 1.24
N THR A 211 -23.80 -4.75 1.18
CA THR A 211 -24.16 -3.88 2.31
C THR A 211 -25.32 -2.92 2.02
N GLY A 212 -25.64 -2.65 0.75
CA GLY A 212 -26.53 -1.55 0.36
C GLY A 212 -25.91 -0.16 0.46
N GLU A 213 -24.61 -0.05 0.79
CA GLU A 213 -23.87 1.21 0.94
C GLU A 213 -22.78 1.36 -0.13
N HIS A 214 -22.39 2.60 -0.44
CA HIS A 214 -21.29 2.85 -1.38
C HIS A 214 -19.92 2.60 -0.74
N ALA A 215 -19.02 1.96 -1.48
CA ALA A 215 -17.65 1.72 -1.04
C ALA A 215 -16.87 3.03 -0.87
N VAL A 216 -16.02 3.07 0.16
CA VAL A 216 -14.94 4.06 0.27
C VAL A 216 -13.67 3.45 -0.31
N ALA A 217 -13.41 3.77 -1.59
CA ALA A 217 -12.25 3.30 -2.33
C ALA A 217 -11.57 4.47 -3.04
N PHE A 218 -10.24 4.46 -3.05
CA PHE A 218 -9.43 5.47 -3.75
C PHE A 218 -8.16 4.83 -4.29
N SER A 219 -7.57 5.43 -5.32
CA SER A 219 -6.28 5.00 -5.86
C SER A 219 -5.22 6.07 -5.67
N MET A 220 -3.98 5.62 -5.51
CA MET A 220 -2.80 6.47 -5.37
C MET A 220 -1.77 6.09 -6.44
N PRO A 221 -1.11 7.09 -7.06
CA PRO A 221 -0.11 6.82 -8.10
C PRO A 221 1.11 6.14 -7.49
N VAL A 222 1.59 5.08 -8.13
CA VAL A 222 2.84 4.41 -7.78
C VAL A 222 3.86 4.69 -8.87
N ASP A 223 5.02 5.24 -8.49
CA ASP A 223 6.06 5.63 -9.44
C ASP A 223 7.18 4.60 -9.58
N GLU A 224 7.40 3.76 -8.57
CA GLU A 224 8.32 2.62 -8.64
C GLU A 224 7.72 1.40 -7.90
N VAL A 225 7.99 0.20 -8.43
CA VAL A 225 7.52 -1.07 -7.86
C VAL A 225 8.57 -2.17 -8.03
N GLN A 226 8.67 -3.04 -7.02
CA GLN A 226 9.43 -4.30 -7.03
C GLN A 226 8.54 -5.41 -6.47
N GLY A 227 8.80 -6.69 -6.79
CA GLY A 227 8.03 -7.79 -6.22
C GLY A 227 6.74 -8.15 -6.94
N ILE A 228 6.44 -7.50 -8.07
CA ILE A 228 5.32 -7.89 -8.93
C ILE A 228 5.86 -8.65 -10.14
N SER A 229 5.62 -9.96 -10.14
CA SER A 229 5.74 -10.78 -11.34
C SER A 229 4.49 -10.59 -12.19
N GLY A 230 4.67 -10.29 -13.48
CA GLY A 230 3.57 -10.16 -14.45
C GLY A 230 2.98 -11.49 -14.86
#